data_AF-A0A1Q3JS82-F1
#
_entry.id   AF-A0A1Q3JS82-F1
#
_cell.length_a   1.000
_cell.length_b   1.000
_cell.length_c   1.000
_cell.angle_alpha   90.00
_cell.angle_beta   90.00
_cell.angle_gamma   90.00
#
_symmetry.space_group_name_H-M   'P 1'
#
loop_
_entity.id
_entity.type
_entity.pdbx_description
1 polymer ?
#
loop_
_entity_poly.entity_id
_entity_poly.type
_entity_poly.pdbx_seq_one_letter_code
_entity_poly.pdbx_strand_id
1 'polypeptide(L)' 'MGRGDKKTAKGKRFKGSFGKSRPAKAAPATKKAAETKKEEA' A
#
# COMPACT_ATOMS: atom_id res chain seq x y z
N MET A 1 7.80 -2.05 11.21
CA MET A 1 8.25 -1.52 9.90
C MET A 1 8.50 -0.02 9.99
N GLY A 2 9.68 0.42 9.54
CA GLY A 2 10.20 1.79 9.76
C GLY A 2 9.66 2.86 8.80
N ARG A 3 10.18 4.08 8.92
CA ARG A 3 9.82 5.22 8.04
C ARG A 3 10.30 5.06 6.59
N GLY A 4 11.31 4.23 6.34
CA GLY A 4 11.85 3.98 5.00
C GLY A 4 11.02 2.99 4.16
N ASP A 5 10.12 2.23 4.79
CA ASP A 5 9.42 1.15 4.11
C ASP A 5 8.20 1.66 3.31
N LYS A 6 8.41 1.81 2.00
CA LYS A 6 7.41 2.30 1.04
C LYS A 6 6.20 1.37 0.89
N LYS A 7 6.27 0.11 1.31
CA LYS A 7 5.12 -0.81 1.23
C LYS A 7 4.13 -0.54 2.38
N THR A 8 4.57 0.08 3.46
CA THR A 8 3.72 0.38 4.62
C THR A 8 3.06 1.75 4.58
N ALA A 9 1.95 1.87 5.30
CA ALA A 9 1.31 3.15 5.53
C ALA A 9 2.26 4.18 6.19
N LYS A 10 3.17 3.72 7.07
CA LYS A 10 4.13 4.60 7.77
C LYS A 10 5.19 5.16 6.82
N GLY A 11 5.79 4.33 5.98
CA GLY A 11 6.76 4.84 5.00
C GLY A 11 6.11 5.62 3.86
N LYS A 12 4.87 5.30 3.47
CA LYS A 12 4.08 6.13 2.55
C LYS A 12 3.77 7.52 3.12
N ARG A 13 3.41 7.63 4.41
CA ARG A 13 3.25 8.93 5.10
C ARG A 13 4.56 9.72 5.11
N PHE A 14 5.67 9.08 5.48
CA PHE A 14 6.96 9.74 5.57
C PHE A 14 7.45 10.27 4.21
N LYS A 15 7.24 9.50 3.13
CA LYS A 15 7.56 9.95 1.76
C LYS A 15 6.50 10.89 1.15
N GLY A 16 5.37 11.14 1.83
CA GLY A 16 4.27 11.95 1.29
C GLY A 16 3.52 11.35 0.10
N SER A 17 3.72 10.06 -0.21
CA SER A 17 3.10 9.41 -1.36
C SER A 17 1.85 8.60 -0.98
N PHE A 18 1.01 8.30 -1.97
CA PHE A 18 -0.18 7.46 -1.81
C PHE A 18 0.05 6.06 -2.44
N GLY A 19 -0.84 5.13 -2.15
CA GLY A 19 -0.81 3.77 -2.70
C GLY A 19 -1.78 2.85 -1.98
N LYS A 20 -1.72 1.55 -2.26
CA LYS A 20 -2.63 0.54 -1.67
C LYS A 20 -2.69 0.60 -0.15
N SER A 21 -1.54 0.76 0.52
CA SER A 21 -1.45 0.84 1.98
C SER A 21 -1.71 2.24 2.57
N ARG A 22 -1.75 3.30 1.75
CA ARG A 22 -2.14 4.66 2.15
C ARG A 22 -2.96 5.34 1.04
N PRO A 23 -4.27 5.07 0.98
CA PRO A 23 -5.13 5.64 -0.05
C PRO A 23 -5.37 7.15 0.20
N ALA A 24 -5.62 7.91 -0.88
CA ALA A 24 -5.84 9.36 -0.81
C ALA A 24 -7.27 9.74 -0.40
N LYS A 25 -8.23 8.87 -0.68
CA LYS A 25 -9.62 8.95 -0.23
C LYS A 25 -9.93 7.67 0.54
N ALA A 26 -10.95 7.68 1.39
CA ALA A 26 -11.44 6.46 2.02
C ALA A 26 -11.81 5.48 0.91
N ALA A 27 -10.96 4.47 0.70
CA ALA A 27 -11.27 3.40 -0.23
C ALA A 27 -12.44 2.63 0.40
N PRO A 28 -13.53 2.35 -0.36
CA PRO A 28 -14.56 1.44 0.15
C PRO A 28 -13.84 0.15 0.54
N ALA A 29 -14.09 -0.34 1.75
CA ALA A 29 -13.40 -1.49 2.37
C ALA A 29 -13.51 -2.81 1.56
N THR A 30 -14.13 -2.76 0.38
CA THR A 30 -14.43 -3.86 -0.50
C THR A 30 -13.74 -3.67 -1.84
N LYS A 31 -12.41 -3.80 -1.90
CA LYS A 31 -11.73 -4.26 -3.13
C LYS A 31 -10.33 -4.78 -2.84
N LYS A 32 -10.32 -6.12 -2.77
CA LYS A 32 -9.27 -6.99 -3.28
C LYS A 32 -7.97 -7.04 -2.49
N ALA A 33 -7.92 -8.03 -1.61
CA ALA A 33 -6.84 -8.99 -1.53
C ALA A 33 -6.71 -9.76 -2.86
N ALA A 34 -6.30 -9.09 -3.93
CA ALA A 34 -6.01 -9.74 -5.22
C ALA A 34 -4.82 -9.04 -5.86
N GLU A 35 -3.63 -9.36 -5.35
CA GLU A 35 -2.34 -9.21 -6.05
C GLU A 35 -1.29 -10.03 -5.29
N THR A 36 -1.58 -11.32 -5.10
CA THR A 36 -0.60 -12.37 -4.77
C THR A 36 -0.45 -13.36 -5.92
N LYS A 37 -0.67 -12.91 -7.16
CA LYS A 37 -0.31 -13.67 -8.36
C LYS A 37 0.37 -12.76 -9.36
N LYS A 38 1.70 -12.74 -9.29
CA LYS A 38 2.62 -12.69 -10.44
C LYS A 38 4.05 -12.67 -9.88
N GLU A 39 4.63 -13.87 -9.78
CA GLU A 39 6.04 -14.20 -10.07
C GLU A 39 6.30 -15.62 -9.55
N GLU A 40 5.91 -16.62 -10.36
CA GLU A 40 6.71 -17.84 -10.52
C GLU A 40 6.39 -18.36 -11.94
N ALA A 41 7.21 -17.88 -12.88
CA ALA A 41 7.41 -18.39 -14.22
C ALA A 41 8.89 -18.14 -14.53
#